data_AF-A0AAW0LJ83-F1
#
_entry.id   AF-A0AAW0LJ83-F1
#
_cell.length_a   1.000
_cell.length_b   1.000
_cell.length_c   1.000
_cell.angle_alpha   90.00
_cell.angle_beta   90.00
_cell.angle_gamma   90.00
#
_symmetry.space_group_name_H-M   'P 1'
#
loop_
_entity.id
_entity.type
_entity.pdbx_description
1 polymer ?
#
loop_
_entity_poly.entity_id
_entity_poly.type
_entity_poly.pdbx_seq_one_letter_code
_entity_poly.pdbx_strand_id
1 'polypeptide(L)'
;MAKARDELKEVLGKNGHVQESDISKFHYLRAIVKETFRLHNPVPFLVPHKTETNVEMCGFIVPKNAQILINVWAMGRDSSVWQNPNVFMPERFLAQDIDFKGQNFELIPFGAGRRICPGLPLANRMVHLMLASLLHYFSWKLPMR
;
A
#
# COMPACT_ATOMS: atom_id res chain seq x y z
N MET A 1 6.73 0.81 15.94
CA MET A 1 5.39 0.89 16.56
C MET A 1 5.19 2.14 17.44
N ALA A 2 6.16 2.53 18.28
CA ALA A 2 6.01 3.68 19.20
C ALA A 2 5.49 4.96 18.51
N LYS A 3 6.16 5.43 17.46
CA LYS A 3 5.79 6.64 16.69
C LYS A 3 4.32 6.66 16.20
N ALA A 4 3.77 5.52 15.77
CA ALA A 4 2.37 5.44 15.36
C ALA A 4 1.41 5.51 16.56
N ARG A 5 1.78 4.93 17.70
CA ARG A 5 0.99 5.03 18.94
C ARG A 5 1.02 6.45 19.51
N ASP A 6 2.15 7.15 19.37
CA ASP A 6 2.27 8.54 19.81
C ASP A 6 1.41 9.46 18.93
N GLU A 7 1.43 9.29 17.60
CA GLU A 7 0.50 9.98 16.68
C GLU A 7 -0.97 9.72 17.07
N LEU A 8 -1.34 8.46 17.31
CA LEU A 8 -2.72 8.13 17.71
C LEU A 8 -3.13 8.82 19.02
N LYS A 9 -2.23 8.90 20.01
CA LYS A 9 -2.51 9.60 21.28
C LYS A 9 -2.64 11.11 21.10
N GLU A 10 -1.80 11.70 20.25
CA GLU A 10 -1.84 13.13 19.96
C GLU A 10 -3.15 13.53 19.28
N VAL A 11 -3.57 12.76 18.28
CA VAL A 11 -4.78 13.06 17.49
C VAL A 11 -6.08 12.73 18.26
N LEU A 12 -6.12 11.63 19.01
CA LEU A 12 -7.34 11.18 19.71
C LEU A 12 -7.49 11.77 21.12
N GLY A 13 -6.40 12.19 21.76
CA GLY A 13 -6.40 12.57 23.17
C GLY A 13 -6.63 11.40 24.12
N LYS A 14 -6.84 11.70 25.42
CA LYS A 14 -6.88 10.70 26.51
C LYS A 14 -8.03 9.68 26.41
N ASN A 15 -9.19 10.08 25.89
CA ASN A 15 -10.41 9.26 25.87
C ASN A 15 -11.00 9.13 24.45
N GLY A 16 -10.24 9.47 23.42
CA GLY A 16 -10.73 9.39 22.04
C GLY A 16 -10.78 7.96 21.54
N HIS A 17 -11.86 7.62 20.83
CA HIS A 17 -11.99 6.36 20.12
C HIS A 17 -11.63 6.55 18.64
N VAL A 18 -11.02 5.54 18.04
CA VAL A 18 -10.68 5.56 16.61
C VAL A 18 -11.96 5.60 15.77
N GLN A 19 -12.13 6.64 14.95
CA GLN A 19 -13.19 6.74 13.96
C GLN A 19 -12.61 6.78 12.53
N GLU A 20 -13.42 6.40 11.54
CA GLU A 20 -13.00 6.47 10.13
C GLU A 20 -12.60 7.90 9.72
N SER A 21 -13.31 8.92 10.21
CA SER A 21 -13.03 10.33 9.94
C SER A 21 -11.63 10.78 10.39
N ASP A 22 -11.04 10.11 11.38
CA ASP A 22 -9.72 10.46 11.90
C ASP A 22 -8.58 9.92 11.03
N ILE A 23 -8.84 8.94 10.15
CA ILE A 23 -7.81 8.32 9.30
C ILE A 23 -7.04 9.38 8.51
N SER A 24 -7.72 10.43 8.04
CA SER A 24 -7.09 11.52 7.30
C SER A 24 -5.97 12.24 8.07
N LYS A 25 -6.06 12.27 9.40
CA LYS A 25 -5.12 12.91 10.34
C LYS A 25 -3.96 11.99 10.77
N PHE A 26 -4.09 10.67 10.61
CA PHE A 26 -3.03 9.72 10.97
C PHE A 26 -2.00 9.57 9.83
N HIS A 27 -1.19 10.61 9.63
CA HIS A 27 -0.23 10.68 8.53
C HIS A 27 0.80 9.54 8.55
N TYR A 28 1.37 9.24 9.72
CA TYR A 28 2.34 8.18 9.91
C TYR A 28 1.71 6.79 9.79
N LEU A 29 0.51 6.60 10.32
CA LEU A 29 -0.24 5.35 10.13
C LEU A 29 -0.57 5.09 8.65
N ARG A 30 -0.97 6.12 7.91
CA ARG A 30 -1.17 6.03 6.44
C ARG A 30 0.13 5.68 5.72
N ALA A 31 1.26 6.24 6.15
CA ALA A 31 2.57 5.90 5.62
C ALA A 31 2.96 4.43 5.90
N ILE A 32 2.64 3.90 7.09
CA ILE A 32 2.80 2.47 7.42
C ILE A 32 2.01 1.58 6.47
N VAL A 33 0.76 1.94 6.17
CA VAL A 33 -0.08 1.18 5.24
C VAL A 33 0.48 1.20 3.82
N LYS A 34 0.92 2.37 3.33
CA LYS A 34 1.60 2.48 2.01
C LYS A 34 2.86 1.61 1.95
N GLU A 35 3.71 1.66 2.98
CA GLU A 35 4.94 0.87 3.05
C GLU A 35 4.66 -0.64 3.16
N THR A 36 3.59 -1.01 3.85
CA THR A 36 3.11 -2.40 3.91
C THR A 36 2.68 -2.88 2.53
N PHE A 37 1.92 -2.08 1.77
CA PHE A 37 1.53 -2.45 0.41
C PHE A 37 2.71 -2.52 -0.56
N ARG A 38 3.70 -1.64 -0.43
CA ARG A 38 4.93 -1.67 -1.23
C ARG A 38 5.71 -2.98 -1.01
N LEU A 39 5.94 -3.35 0.25
CA LEU A 39 6.77 -4.51 0.59
C LEU A 39 6.00 -5.84 0.56
N HIS A 40 4.74 -5.85 1.00
CA HIS A 40 3.98 -7.07 1.27
C HIS A 40 2.63 -7.05 0.57
N ASN A 41 2.63 -6.77 -0.73
CA ASN A 41 1.41 -6.87 -1.53
C ASN A 41 0.87 -8.31 -1.51
N PRO A 42 -0.39 -8.54 -1.08
CA PRO A 42 -1.02 -9.86 -1.10
C PRO A 42 -1.12 -10.50 -2.49
N VAL A 43 -1.10 -9.70 -3.56
CA VAL A 43 -1.20 -10.15 -4.95
C VAL A 43 0.05 -9.70 -5.73
N PRO A 44 1.19 -10.41 -5.61
CA PRO A 44 2.50 -9.96 -6.11
C PRO A 44 2.60 -9.80 -7.63
N PHE A 45 1.70 -10.43 -8.40
CA PHE A 45 1.61 -10.32 -9.85
C PHE A 45 0.32 -9.62 -10.36
N LEU A 46 -0.47 -9.05 -9.44
CA LEU A 46 -1.85 -8.62 -9.67
C LEU A 46 -2.72 -9.74 -10.29
N VAL A 47 -3.92 -9.39 -10.74
CA VAL A 47 -4.76 -10.29 -11.54
C VAL A 47 -4.23 -10.29 -12.98
N PRO A 48 -4.05 -11.46 -13.63
CA PRO A 48 -3.54 -11.51 -14.99
C PRO A 48 -4.40 -10.70 -15.98
N HIS A 49 -3.73 -9.96 -16.85
CA HIS A 49 -4.34 -9.30 -18.00
C HIS A 49 -4.22 -10.19 -19.24
N LYS A 50 -5.05 -9.93 -20.25
CA LYS A 50 -5.00 -10.62 -21.55
C LYS A 50 -5.12 -9.60 -22.66
N THR A 51 -4.27 -9.70 -23.68
CA THR A 51 -4.33 -8.81 -24.85
C THR A 51 -5.51 -9.18 -25.76
N GLU A 52 -6.27 -8.19 -26.20
CA GLU A 52 -7.41 -8.39 -27.12
C GLU A 52 -6.98 -8.42 -28.60
N THR A 53 -5.84 -7.80 -28.90
CA THR A 53 -5.21 -7.72 -30.22
C THR A 53 -3.70 -7.87 -30.09
N ASN A 54 -2.99 -7.93 -31.22
CA ASN A 54 -1.56 -7.68 -31.22
C ASN A 54 -1.32 -6.24 -30.74
N VAL A 55 -0.33 -6.06 -29.87
CA VAL A 55 0.00 -4.76 -29.27
C VAL A 55 1.51 -4.63 -29.18
N GLU A 56 2.02 -3.44 -29.51
CA GLU A 56 3.43 -3.12 -29.32
C GLU A 56 3.65 -2.62 -27.88
N MET A 57 4.59 -3.24 -27.16
CA MET A 57 4.99 -2.85 -25.81
C MET A 57 6.52 -2.82 -25.73
N CYS A 58 7.10 -1.67 -25.38
CA CYS A 58 8.55 -1.50 -25.27
C CYS A 58 9.33 -1.93 -26.53
N GLY A 59 8.75 -1.73 -27.72
CA GLY A 59 9.34 -2.15 -29.01
C GLY A 59 9.13 -3.63 -29.37
N PHE A 60 8.42 -4.41 -28.55
CA PHE A 60 8.10 -5.81 -28.81
C PHE A 60 6.63 -5.98 -29.22
N ILE A 61 6.37 -6.85 -30.21
CA ILE A 61 5.01 -7.26 -30.55
C ILE A 61 4.57 -8.34 -29.55
N VAL A 62 3.60 -8.00 -28.72
CA VAL A 62 2.89 -8.93 -27.85
C VAL A 62 1.67 -9.45 -28.61
N PRO A 63 1.56 -10.77 -28.85
CA PRO A 63 0.49 -11.31 -29.68
C PRO A 63 -0.86 -11.22 -28.98
N LYS A 64 -1.93 -11.23 -29.77
CA LYS A 64 -3.31 -11.38 -29.30
C LYS A 64 -3.42 -12.62 -28.40
N ASN A 65 -4.22 -12.51 -27.34
CA ASN A 65 -4.44 -13.53 -26.32
C ASN A 65 -3.25 -13.81 -25.38
N ALA A 66 -2.14 -13.08 -25.49
CA ALA A 66 -1.04 -13.20 -24.54
C ALA A 66 -1.50 -12.83 -23.13
N GLN A 67 -1.04 -13.61 -22.14
CA GLN A 67 -1.22 -13.31 -20.73
C GLN A 67 -0.15 -12.31 -20.28
N ILE A 68 -0.57 -11.27 -19.57
CA ILE A 68 0.32 -10.22 -19.04
C ILE A 68 0.23 -10.23 -17.52
N LEU A 69 1.38 -10.30 -16.87
CA LEU A 69 1.53 -10.28 -15.42
C LEU A 69 2.30 -9.01 -15.02
N ILE A 70 1.78 -8.29 -14.02
CA ILE A 70 2.42 -7.07 -13.53
C ILE A 70 3.12 -7.41 -12.22
N ASN A 71 4.45 -7.49 -12.24
CA ASN A 71 5.25 -7.90 -11.09
C ASN A 71 5.42 -6.76 -10.07
N VAL A 72 4.34 -6.43 -9.38
CA VAL A 72 4.33 -5.39 -8.34
C VAL A 72 5.23 -5.73 -7.15
N TRP A 73 5.52 -7.01 -6.91
CA TRP A 73 6.51 -7.42 -5.90
C TRP A 73 7.92 -6.93 -6.25
N ALA A 74 8.33 -7.07 -7.52
CA ALA A 74 9.62 -6.59 -8.00
C ALA A 74 9.64 -5.07 -8.10
N MET A 75 8.58 -4.45 -8.63
CA MET A 75 8.46 -2.98 -8.71
C MET A 75 8.57 -2.32 -7.34
N GLY A 76 7.91 -2.91 -6.32
CA GLY A 76 8.02 -2.44 -4.94
C GLY A 76 9.42 -2.59 -4.36
N ARG A 77 10.31 -3.38 -4.94
CA ARG A 77 11.68 -3.66 -4.46
C ARG A 77 12.79 -3.14 -5.39
N ASP A 78 12.44 -2.45 -6.46
CA ASP A 78 13.41 -1.94 -7.41
C ASP A 78 14.26 -0.84 -6.77
N SER A 79 15.57 -1.08 -6.65
CA SER A 79 16.52 -0.12 -6.08
C SER A 79 16.74 1.14 -6.93
N SER A 80 16.37 1.11 -8.22
CA SER A 80 16.40 2.29 -9.08
C SER A 80 15.25 3.27 -8.80
N VAL A 81 14.16 2.77 -8.20
CA VAL A 81 12.97 3.55 -7.84
C VAL A 81 12.93 3.85 -6.34
N TRP A 82 13.27 2.87 -5.50
CA TRP A 82 13.14 2.95 -4.06
C TRP A 82 14.50 2.90 -3.36
N GLN A 83 14.85 3.96 -2.63
CA GLN A 83 16.02 3.94 -1.75
C GLN A 83 15.85 2.91 -0.63
N ASN A 84 16.87 2.07 -0.41
CA ASN A 84 16.85 0.97 0.58
C ASN A 84 15.57 0.12 0.45
N PRO A 85 15.34 -0.53 -0.70
CA PRO A 85 14.03 -1.08 -1.06
C PRO A 85 13.57 -2.21 -0.12
N ASN A 86 14.50 -2.94 0.51
CA ASN A 86 14.18 -4.05 1.40
C ASN A 86 13.92 -3.62 2.86
N VAL A 87 14.14 -2.35 3.19
CA VAL A 87 13.91 -1.81 4.54
C VAL A 87 12.46 -1.34 4.66
N PHE A 88 11.78 -1.75 5.72
CA PHE A 88 10.48 -1.21 6.11
C PHE A 88 10.66 0.20 6.70
N MET A 89 10.44 1.23 5.89
CA MET A 89 10.67 2.64 6.23
C MET A 89 9.46 3.50 5.82
N PRO A 90 8.42 3.60 6.67
CA PRO A 90 7.24 4.43 6.42
C PRO A 90 7.57 5.89 6.11
N GLU A 91 8.65 6.43 6.68
CA GLU A 91 9.13 7.80 6.49
C GLU A 91 9.21 8.22 5.02
N ARG A 92 9.48 7.29 4.08
CA ARG A 92 9.53 7.60 2.65
C ARG A 92 8.23 8.19 2.11
N PHE A 93 7.09 7.81 2.69
CA PHE A 93 5.77 8.27 2.28
C PHE A 93 5.28 9.50 3.04
N LEU A 94 6.08 10.03 3.97
CA LEU A 94 5.82 11.34 4.59
C LEU A 94 6.40 12.47 3.73
N ALA A 95 7.51 12.20 3.03
CA ALA A 95 8.22 13.17 2.22
C ALA A 95 7.76 13.21 0.74
N GLN A 96 6.94 12.25 0.32
CA GLN A 96 6.55 12.06 -1.07
C GLN A 96 5.03 11.99 -1.22
N ASP A 97 4.52 12.67 -2.24
CA ASP A 97 3.10 12.62 -2.61
C ASP A 97 2.82 11.44 -3.56
N ILE A 98 3.17 10.23 -3.12
CA ILE A 98 2.86 8.97 -3.82
C ILE A 98 1.63 8.35 -3.18
N ASP A 99 0.62 8.01 -3.97
CA ASP A 99 -0.55 7.24 -3.53
C ASP A 99 -0.70 5.91 -4.29
N PHE A 100 -1.61 5.07 -3.82
CA PHE A 100 -1.90 3.76 -4.41
C PHE A 100 -3.21 3.72 -5.22
N LYS A 101 -3.72 4.87 -5.65
CA LYS A 101 -4.98 4.99 -6.41
C LYS A 101 -4.80 4.75 -7.91
N GLY A 102 -3.62 4.30 -8.33
CA GLY A 102 -3.33 3.90 -9.70
C GLY A 102 -2.79 5.02 -10.59
N GLN A 103 -2.33 6.13 -10.01
CA GLN A 103 -1.69 7.23 -10.74
C GLN A 103 -0.16 7.23 -10.59
N ASN A 104 0.36 6.73 -9.46
CA ASN A 104 1.78 6.53 -9.25
C ASN A 104 2.13 5.06 -9.53
N PHE A 105 2.72 4.79 -10.70
CA PHE A 105 3.01 3.42 -11.14
C PHE A 105 4.04 2.70 -10.27
N GLU A 106 4.83 3.44 -9.50
CA GLU A 106 5.76 2.92 -8.51
C GLU A 106 5.04 2.18 -7.37
N LEU A 107 3.76 2.52 -7.11
CA LEU A 107 2.95 1.94 -6.05
C LEU A 107 1.51 1.66 -6.53
N ILE A 108 1.30 0.49 -7.15
CA ILE A 108 -0.03 0.06 -7.66
C ILE A 108 -0.54 -1.25 -7.03
N PRO A 109 -0.66 -1.33 -5.69
CA PRO A 109 -1.07 -2.56 -5.02
C PRO A 109 -2.50 -3.01 -5.37
N PHE A 110 -3.34 -2.08 -5.81
CA PHE A 110 -4.70 -2.33 -6.27
C PHE A 110 -4.83 -2.35 -7.80
N GLY A 111 -3.71 -2.36 -8.52
CA GLY A 111 -3.67 -2.14 -9.97
C GLY A 111 -3.93 -0.69 -10.36
N ALA A 112 -4.19 -0.47 -11.65
CA ALA A 112 -4.44 0.84 -12.24
C ALA A 112 -5.38 0.73 -13.45
N GLY A 113 -5.88 1.88 -13.94
CA GLY A 113 -6.69 1.96 -15.15
C GLY A 113 -8.04 1.23 -15.06
N ARG A 114 -8.53 0.72 -16.20
CA ARG A 114 -9.88 0.14 -16.34
C ARG A 114 -10.17 -1.08 -15.45
N ARG A 115 -9.12 -1.74 -14.93
CA ARG A 115 -9.23 -2.96 -14.12
C ARG A 115 -8.69 -2.77 -12.71
N ILE A 116 -8.58 -1.53 -12.24
CA ILE A 116 -8.24 -1.22 -10.85
C ILE A 116 -9.26 -1.87 -9.89
N CYS A 117 -8.79 -2.32 -8.73
CA CYS A 117 -9.62 -2.99 -7.74
C CYS A 117 -10.82 -2.11 -7.35
N PRO A 118 -12.07 -2.56 -7.58
CA PRO A 118 -13.26 -1.80 -7.17
C PRO A 118 -13.41 -1.74 -5.64
N GLY A 119 -12.77 -2.65 -4.92
CA GLY A 119 -12.75 -2.68 -3.45
C GLY A 119 -11.76 -1.71 -2.80
N LEU A 120 -10.97 -0.95 -3.58
CA LEU A 120 -9.97 -0.02 -3.06
C LEU A 120 -10.54 0.95 -2.00
N PRO A 121 -11.70 1.61 -2.21
CA PRO A 121 -12.23 2.55 -1.21
C PRO A 121 -12.52 1.88 0.14
N LEU A 122 -13.08 0.66 0.12
CA LEU A 122 -13.37 -0.11 1.33
C LEU A 122 -12.09 -0.58 2.00
N ALA A 123 -11.13 -1.14 1.24
CA ALA A 123 -9.85 -1.60 1.77
C ALA A 123 -9.07 -0.44 2.41
N ASN A 124 -9.05 0.73 1.75
CA ASN A 124 -8.42 1.92 2.29
C ASN A 124 -9.03 2.32 3.64
N ARG A 125 -10.34 2.25 3.82
CA ARG A 125 -10.98 2.55 5.12
C ARG A 125 -10.64 1.48 6.16
N MET A 126 -10.88 0.23 5.82
CA MET A 126 -10.80 -0.90 6.74
C MET A 126 -9.37 -1.15 7.25
N VAL A 127 -8.37 -1.16 6.36
CA VAL A 127 -6.98 -1.46 6.75
C VAL A 127 -6.45 -0.41 7.73
N HIS A 128 -6.72 0.87 7.47
CA HIS A 128 -6.30 1.96 8.36
C HIS A 128 -7.07 1.92 9.69
N LEU A 129 -8.39 1.74 9.66
CA LEU A 129 -9.22 1.66 10.85
C LEU A 129 -8.82 0.49 11.76
N MET A 130 -8.61 -0.69 11.17
CA MET A 130 -8.18 -1.88 11.92
C MET A 130 -6.79 -1.68 12.52
N LEU A 131 -5.82 -1.20 11.74
CA LEU A 131 -4.47 -0.96 12.25
C LEU A 131 -4.46 0.08 13.37
N ALA A 132 -5.19 1.19 13.20
CA ALA A 132 -5.31 2.23 14.21
C ALA A 132 -5.95 1.69 15.50
N SER A 133 -7.02 0.91 15.37
CA SER A 133 -7.70 0.27 16.50
C SER A 133 -6.77 -0.69 17.26
N LEU A 134 -6.05 -1.56 16.53
CA LEU A 134 -5.14 -2.52 17.14
C LEU A 134 -3.97 -1.84 17.87
N LEU A 135 -3.44 -0.74 17.32
CA LEU A 135 -2.35 0.02 17.93
C LEU A 135 -2.81 0.90 19.10
N HIS A 136 -4.05 1.40 19.06
CA HIS A 136 -4.62 2.22 20.11
C HIS A 136 -4.94 1.38 21.35
N TYR A 137 -5.66 0.27 21.19
CA TYR A 137 -6.16 -0.52 22.32
C TYR A 137 -5.18 -1.56 22.86
N PHE A 138 -4.20 -2.01 22.07
CA PHE A 138 -3.31 -3.11 22.46
C PHE A 138 -1.83 -2.73 22.42
N SER A 139 -1.08 -3.32 23.35
CA SER A 139 0.38 -3.34 23.34
C SER A 139 0.85 -4.72 22.93
N TRP A 140 1.79 -4.79 22.00
CA TRP A 140 2.24 -6.04 21.41
C TRP A 140 3.67 -6.37 21.88
N LYS A 141 3.88 -7.64 22.22
CA LYS A 141 5.20 -8.24 22.44
C LYS A 141 5.21 -9.64 21.82
N LEU A 142 6.37 -10.13 21.43
CA LEU A 142 6.49 -11.52 21.02
C LEU A 142 6.15 -12.44 22.20
N PRO A 143 5.53 -13.60 21.97
CA PRO A 143 5.38 -14.62 23.00
C PRO A 143 6.75 -14.95 23.60
N MET A 144 6.82 -15.09 24.91
CA MET A 144 8.01 -15.67 25.54
C MET A 144 8.03 -17.15 25.15
N ARG A 145 9.11 -17.58 24.50
CA ARG A 145 9.33 -18.99 24.18
C ARG A 145 9.52 -19.81 25.45
#